data_AF-G9MUW5-F1
#
_entry.id   AF-G9MUW5-F1
#
_cell.length_a   1.000
_cell.length_b   1.000
_cell.length_c   1.000
_cell.angle_alpha   90.00
_cell.angle_beta   90.00
_cell.angle_gamma   90.00
#
_symmetry.space_group_name_H-M   'P 1'
#
loop_
_entity.id
_entity.type
_entity.pdbx_description
1 polymer ?
#
loop_
_entity_poly.entity_id
_entity_poly.type
_entity_poly.pdbx_seq_one_letter_code
_entity_poly.pdbx_strand_id
1 'polypeptide(L)'
;RSNRSRPCDTCPIRKTRCVRQEGQPRCVLCTFHDQSCTFVHAPPSRTRRESVAAQHEPQEQDVDLDHPSYLAVSPLSSEGSPSHSRRGAGRTADIAALSGSDPYTKTIAQPDPEVLSNTLGLDLTTHAEYIGLTDLRLSGAGTSKSESSNKRRLDDKTVFLVHADELSASEAQRIADVDAVEAIARPWGSTLVDLYFRIVHPSFPILHKDVFITKYRASHHHFAPSLLAAVYLIALDWQLYDTCLASEENLLPDAKALEELAMRTIANDMRRPKLSTLEAGLLLLHRSRRAAQSGLANNFASNRMLIAQLVTVAQDLGIHLDCSSWSIPRWEIGLRRRLAWALYTQDRWGSYINGRPFLIHQPDWAVVSCTQADYPDLHPRANGQHQTAISVGWEVFLRQVELAQMLSEILTTFYSATACRRGGTLDQMSIVERVGLAKPMGLRIREWYTALPQYLLLDNTNTMRELCTVGALHLAYVAVEIALYRALVRAMTPDTPQSLRDVLVQTGKAKVQAGVDFLCALRPEHTASFWGSAAAYQVAEIGALINLLGSRPDVDKEDKTWCTARMEDLQWELRLRGSAASF
;
A
#
# COMPACT_ATOMS: atom_id res chain seq x y z
N ARG A 1 39.70 -10.30 -43.89
CA ARG A 1 38.43 -11.03 -44.18
C ARG A 1 38.10 -11.89 -42.97
N SER A 2 36.98 -11.65 -42.26
CA SER A 2 36.64 -12.42 -41.05
C SER A 2 35.94 -13.73 -41.43
N ASN A 3 36.55 -14.87 -41.09
CA ASN A 3 36.05 -16.20 -41.43
C ASN A 3 34.91 -16.60 -40.46
N ARG A 4 33.75 -15.93 -40.56
CA ARG A 4 32.59 -16.19 -39.69
C ARG A 4 31.90 -17.49 -40.11
N SER A 5 32.25 -18.57 -39.42
CA SER A 5 31.53 -19.85 -39.52
C SER A 5 30.05 -19.68 -39.14
N ARG A 6 29.17 -20.40 -39.84
CA ARG A 6 27.73 -20.46 -39.55
C ARG A 6 27.53 -20.96 -38.10
N PRO A 7 26.67 -20.31 -37.28
CA PRO A 7 26.30 -20.85 -35.97
C PRO A 7 25.48 -22.14 -36.12
N CYS A 8 25.61 -23.05 -35.16
CA CYS A 8 24.73 -24.23 -35.07
C CYS A 8 23.28 -23.83 -34.75
N ASP A 9 22.31 -24.69 -35.05
CA ASP A 9 20.88 -24.38 -34.92
C ASP A 9 20.48 -24.02 -33.47
N THR A 10 21.15 -24.62 -32.47
CA THR A 10 20.85 -24.46 -31.02
C THR A 10 21.23 -23.09 -30.45
N CYS A 11 22.33 -22.48 -30.91
CA CYS A 11 22.83 -21.22 -30.35
C CYS A 11 21.92 -20.01 -30.63
N PRO A 12 21.39 -19.79 -31.86
CA PRO A 12 20.41 -18.75 -32.16
C PRO A 12 19.12 -18.88 -31.34
N ILE A 13 18.60 -20.10 -31.16
CA ILE A 13 17.40 -20.36 -30.33
C ILE A 13 17.64 -19.89 -28.89
N ARG A 14 18.83 -20.17 -28.35
CA ARG A 14 19.27 -19.72 -27.02
C ARG A 14 19.80 -18.28 -26.98
N LYS A 15 19.73 -17.51 -28.08
CA LYS A 15 20.29 -16.15 -28.23
C LYS A 15 21.77 -16.01 -27.81
N THR A 16 22.55 -17.08 -27.90
CA THR A 16 23.96 -17.14 -27.45
C THR A 16 24.94 -17.19 -28.62
N ARG A 17 26.17 -16.74 -28.40
CA ARG A 17 27.23 -16.75 -29.43
C ARG A 17 27.77 -18.17 -29.62
N CYS A 18 27.61 -18.72 -30.82
CA CYS A 18 28.24 -19.99 -31.19
C CYS A 18 29.76 -19.82 -31.33
N VAL A 19 30.53 -20.53 -30.50
CA VAL A 19 32.00 -20.58 -30.57
C VAL A 19 32.44 -22.03 -30.74
N ARG A 20 33.25 -22.31 -31.77
CA ARG A 20 33.79 -23.64 -32.08
C ARG A 20 35.31 -23.53 -32.16
N GLN A 21 36.01 -24.38 -31.43
CA GLN A 21 37.47 -24.51 -31.51
C GLN A 21 37.85 -25.26 -32.79
N GLU A 22 39.05 -25.03 -33.33
CA GLU A 22 39.51 -25.73 -34.52
C GLU A 22 39.66 -27.24 -34.24
N GLY A 23 39.24 -28.08 -35.19
CA GLY A 23 39.21 -29.55 -35.03
C GLY A 23 38.02 -30.13 -34.25
N GLN A 24 37.24 -29.33 -33.51
CA GLN A 24 36.09 -29.83 -32.72
C GLN A 24 34.79 -29.89 -33.56
N PRO A 25 34.03 -31.01 -33.55
CA PRO A 25 32.77 -31.12 -34.29
C PRO A 25 31.60 -30.38 -33.61
N ARG A 26 31.62 -30.25 -32.27
CA ARG A 26 30.60 -29.56 -31.46
C ARG A 26 31.08 -28.16 -31.07
N CYS A 27 30.16 -27.20 -30.90
CA CYS A 27 30.49 -25.90 -30.31
C CYS A 27 30.60 -26.01 -28.77
N VAL A 28 31.35 -25.10 -28.13
CA VAL A 28 31.63 -25.15 -26.67
C VAL A 28 30.34 -25.27 -25.84
N LEU A 29 29.30 -24.54 -26.22
CA LEU A 29 28.00 -24.56 -25.53
C LEU A 29 27.26 -25.90 -25.68
N CYS A 30 27.31 -26.52 -26.86
CA CYS A 30 26.70 -27.84 -27.08
C CYS A 30 27.49 -28.95 -26.37
N THR A 31 28.82 -28.81 -26.25
CA THR A 31 29.64 -29.72 -25.44
C THR A 31 29.33 -29.58 -23.94
N PHE A 32 29.21 -28.35 -23.43
CA PHE A 32 28.92 -28.10 -22.01
C PHE A 32 27.56 -28.62 -21.54
N HIS A 33 26.54 -28.58 -22.41
CA HIS A 33 25.19 -29.09 -22.11
C HIS A 33 24.92 -30.52 -22.62
N ASP A 34 25.95 -31.21 -23.15
CA ASP A 34 25.88 -32.49 -23.86
C ASP A 34 24.70 -32.62 -24.85
N GLN A 35 24.58 -31.65 -25.76
CA GLN A 35 23.54 -31.63 -26.79
C GLN A 35 24.12 -31.79 -28.20
N SER A 36 23.28 -32.29 -29.11
CA SER A 36 23.61 -32.42 -30.53
C SER A 36 23.79 -31.05 -31.20
N CYS A 37 24.97 -30.82 -31.77
CA CYS A 37 25.33 -29.59 -32.49
C CYS A 37 24.97 -29.72 -33.98
N THR A 38 23.76 -29.33 -34.38
CA THR A 38 23.26 -29.48 -35.76
C THR A 38 23.40 -28.20 -36.60
N PHE A 39 23.33 -28.36 -37.93
CA PHE A 39 23.35 -27.27 -38.92
C PHE A 39 22.31 -27.51 -40.03
N VAL A 40 21.16 -28.08 -39.67
CA VAL A 40 20.14 -28.55 -40.63
C VAL A 40 19.19 -27.43 -41.04
N HIS A 41 18.95 -26.44 -40.18
CA HIS A 41 17.93 -25.43 -40.41
C HIS A 41 18.47 -24.17 -41.10
N ALA A 42 17.79 -23.71 -42.16
CA ALA A 42 18.15 -22.50 -42.89
C ALA A 42 18.17 -21.27 -41.94
N PRO A 43 19.12 -20.33 -42.12
CA PRO A 43 19.20 -19.16 -41.24
C PRO A 43 17.96 -18.27 -41.38
N PRO A 44 17.39 -17.75 -40.27
CA PRO A 44 16.21 -16.90 -40.32
C PRO A 44 16.48 -15.58 -41.04
N SER A 45 15.53 -15.15 -41.88
CA SER A 45 15.63 -13.94 -42.68
C SER A 45 15.62 -12.67 -41.82
N ARG A 46 16.65 -11.82 -41.96
CA ARG A 46 16.68 -10.48 -41.35
C ARG A 46 15.85 -9.50 -42.17
N THR A 47 14.79 -8.96 -41.58
CA THR A 47 14.16 -7.72 -42.06
C THR A 47 15.12 -6.54 -41.87
N ARG A 48 15.28 -5.75 -42.94
CA ARG A 48 16.16 -4.58 -42.99
C ARG A 48 15.39 -3.36 -42.47
N ARG A 49 15.91 -2.68 -41.44
CA ARG A 49 15.47 -1.30 -41.11
C ARG A 49 16.18 -0.34 -42.06
N GLU A 50 15.41 0.57 -42.64
CA GLU A 50 15.96 1.68 -43.43
C GLU A 50 16.31 2.87 -42.52
N SER A 51 17.34 3.59 -42.93
CA SER A 51 17.90 4.76 -42.27
C SER A 51 17.43 6.04 -42.97
N VAL A 52 16.86 6.99 -42.23
CA VAL A 52 16.65 8.37 -42.72
C VAL A 52 17.64 9.29 -42.01
N ALA A 53 18.26 10.17 -42.78
CA ALA A 53 19.36 11.04 -42.34
C ALA A 53 18.88 12.34 -41.68
N ALA A 54 19.79 13.00 -40.97
CA ALA A 54 19.54 14.19 -40.16
C ALA A 54 19.49 15.51 -40.97
N GLN A 55 18.85 16.53 -40.39
CA GLN A 55 19.15 17.95 -40.60
C GLN A 55 19.14 18.70 -39.25
N HIS A 56 20.24 19.41 -38.96
CA HIS A 56 20.36 20.55 -38.02
C HIS A 56 19.75 21.81 -38.71
N GLU A 57 19.44 22.98 -38.12
CA GLU A 57 19.73 23.71 -36.85
C GLU A 57 18.81 24.98 -36.86
N PRO A 58 18.87 25.98 -35.94
CA PRO A 58 19.43 26.06 -34.58
C PRO A 58 18.41 26.61 -33.53
N GLN A 59 18.93 27.07 -32.39
CA GLN A 59 18.26 27.48 -31.14
C GLN A 59 17.52 28.83 -31.22
N GLU A 60 16.59 29.05 -30.28
CA GLU A 60 16.60 30.25 -29.42
C GLU A 60 15.97 29.95 -28.05
N GLN A 61 16.36 30.70 -27.02
CA GLN A 61 15.93 30.54 -25.62
C GLN A 61 14.88 31.61 -25.28
N ASP A 62 13.91 31.28 -24.43
CA ASP A 62 13.54 32.24 -23.38
C ASP A 62 13.00 31.54 -22.13
N VAL A 63 13.17 32.20 -20.98
CA VAL A 63 12.77 31.71 -19.66
C VAL A 63 11.72 32.67 -19.12
N ASP A 64 10.57 32.15 -18.67
CA ASP A 64 9.84 32.86 -17.63
C ASP A 64 9.04 31.95 -16.70
N LEU A 65 8.96 32.38 -15.45
CA LEU A 65 8.31 31.71 -14.34
C LEU A 65 7.01 32.45 -14.02
N ASP A 66 5.87 31.76 -13.87
CA ASP A 66 4.90 32.19 -12.86
C ASP A 66 3.94 31.09 -12.36
N HIS A 67 3.42 31.30 -11.15
CA HIS A 67 2.64 30.32 -10.37
C HIS A 67 1.19 30.14 -10.87
N PRO A 68 0.54 28.97 -10.64
CA PRO A 68 -0.83 28.72 -11.05
C PRO A 68 -1.85 29.25 -10.02
N SER A 69 -2.94 29.83 -10.52
CA SER A 69 -4.11 30.20 -9.71
C SER A 69 -5.22 29.17 -9.84
N TYR A 70 -5.64 28.60 -8.71
CA TYR A 70 -6.86 27.82 -8.60
C TYR A 70 -8.09 28.74 -8.64
N LEU A 71 -9.14 28.35 -9.38
CA LEU A 71 -10.48 28.05 -8.85
C LEU A 71 -11.55 27.99 -9.95
N ALA A 72 -12.39 26.95 -9.86
CA ALA A 72 -13.79 26.78 -10.29
C ALA A 72 -14.42 27.68 -11.38
N VAL A 73 -15.23 27.07 -12.26
CA VAL A 73 -16.72 27.19 -12.26
C VAL A 73 -17.31 26.34 -13.41
N SER A 74 -18.40 25.63 -13.13
CA SER A 74 -19.20 24.88 -14.12
C SER A 74 -20.10 25.82 -14.95
N PRO A 75 -20.49 25.44 -16.19
CA PRO A 75 -21.71 25.95 -16.81
C PRO A 75 -22.86 24.92 -16.81
N LEU A 76 -24.06 25.38 -16.47
CA LEU A 76 -25.34 24.69 -16.67
C LEU A 76 -26.08 25.39 -17.82
N SER A 77 -26.64 24.65 -18.80
CA SER A 77 -27.70 25.09 -19.77
C SER A 77 -27.37 26.32 -20.67
N SER A 78 -28.01 26.64 -21.81
CA SER A 78 -29.10 26.13 -22.69
C SER A 78 -28.90 26.75 -24.11
N GLU A 79 -29.63 26.49 -25.21
CA GLU A 79 -30.78 25.61 -25.49
C GLU A 79 -30.37 24.43 -26.42
N GLY A 80 -31.00 24.00 -27.55
CA GLY A 80 -32.25 24.35 -28.23
C GLY A 80 -32.58 23.35 -29.36
N SER A 81 -33.87 23.04 -29.57
CA SER A 81 -34.35 22.08 -30.60
C SER A 81 -34.74 22.80 -31.90
N PRO A 82 -34.95 22.06 -33.01
CA PRO A 82 -36.34 21.68 -33.30
C PRO A 82 -36.55 20.24 -33.80
N SER A 83 -37.81 19.84 -33.68
CA SER A 83 -38.38 18.51 -33.91
C SER A 83 -38.45 18.03 -35.36
N HIS A 84 -38.39 16.71 -35.57
CA HIS A 84 -39.30 16.03 -36.50
C HIS A 84 -39.72 14.63 -35.99
N SER A 85 -41.03 14.40 -35.90
CA SER A 85 -41.62 13.11 -35.52
C SER A 85 -41.85 12.19 -36.72
N ARG A 86 -41.54 10.88 -36.59
CA ARG A 86 -42.31 9.80 -37.24
C ARG A 86 -42.42 8.58 -36.31
N ARG A 87 -43.63 8.06 -36.17
CA ARG A 87 -43.94 6.77 -35.52
C ARG A 87 -43.67 5.62 -36.51
N GLY A 88 -43.24 4.45 -36.01
CA GLY A 88 -43.11 3.23 -36.81
C GLY A 88 -42.98 1.98 -35.95
N ALA A 89 -43.85 1.00 -36.18
CA ALA A 89 -44.00 -0.24 -35.41
C ALA A 89 -42.72 -1.10 -35.28
N GLY A 90 -42.64 -1.87 -34.19
CA GLY A 90 -41.48 -2.72 -33.88
C GLY A 90 -41.45 -4.06 -34.63
N ARG A 91 -40.29 -4.74 -34.55
CA ARG A 91 -40.14 -6.15 -34.89
C ARG A 91 -38.88 -6.73 -34.25
N THR A 92 -38.97 -7.97 -33.76
CA THR A 92 -37.85 -8.80 -33.29
C THR A 92 -37.06 -9.38 -34.47
N ALA A 93 -35.73 -9.30 -34.45
CA ALA A 93 -34.83 -10.09 -35.31
C ALA A 93 -33.40 -10.14 -34.72
N ASP A 94 -32.65 -11.18 -35.09
CA ASP A 94 -31.39 -11.59 -34.47
C ASP A 94 -30.11 -10.92 -34.98
N ILE A 95 -29.05 -11.18 -34.21
CA ILE A 95 -27.61 -11.07 -34.44
C ILE A 95 -27.17 -11.22 -35.93
N ALA A 96 -26.44 -10.23 -36.47
CA ALA A 96 -25.25 -10.45 -37.31
C ALA A 96 -24.43 -9.17 -37.61
N ALA A 97 -23.13 -9.24 -37.32
CA ALA A 97 -21.97 -8.58 -37.99
C ALA A 97 -22.10 -7.19 -38.65
N LEU A 98 -21.34 -6.22 -38.12
CA LEU A 98 -20.64 -5.20 -38.92
C LEU A 98 -19.22 -4.99 -38.40
N SER A 99 -18.23 -5.50 -39.14
CA SER A 99 -16.81 -5.24 -38.89
C SER A 99 -16.39 -3.91 -39.53
N GLY A 100 -16.15 -2.89 -38.71
CA GLY A 100 -15.43 -1.67 -39.10
C GLY A 100 -13.97 -1.77 -38.65
N SER A 101 -13.01 -1.73 -39.59
CA SER A 101 -11.58 -1.87 -39.27
C SER A 101 -10.98 -0.55 -38.78
N ASP A 102 -10.82 -0.39 -37.48
CA ASP A 102 -10.12 0.74 -36.87
C ASP A 102 -8.60 0.46 -36.81
N PRO A 103 -7.71 1.31 -37.37
CA PRO A 103 -6.27 1.02 -37.44
C PRO A 103 -5.54 0.97 -36.08
N TYR A 104 -6.17 1.37 -34.97
CA TYR A 104 -5.55 1.38 -33.64
C TYR A 104 -5.70 0.07 -32.83
N THR A 105 -6.60 -0.85 -33.20
CA THR A 105 -6.89 -2.06 -32.38
C THR A 105 -5.78 -3.13 -32.37
N LYS A 106 -4.63 -2.88 -33.03
CA LYS A 106 -3.55 -3.89 -33.20
C LYS A 106 -2.44 -3.84 -32.14
N THR A 107 -2.46 -2.88 -31.22
CA THR A 107 -1.40 -2.74 -30.20
C THR A 107 -1.69 -3.53 -28.92
N ILE A 108 -2.95 -3.89 -28.65
CA ILE A 108 -3.38 -4.66 -27.47
C ILE A 108 -3.83 -6.07 -27.92
N ALA A 109 -2.87 -6.85 -28.42
CA ALA A 109 -3.09 -8.23 -28.88
C ALA A 109 -2.24 -9.25 -28.11
N GLN A 110 -2.01 -8.99 -26.81
CA GLN A 110 -1.63 -10.05 -25.87
C GLN A 110 -2.90 -10.45 -25.10
N PRO A 111 -3.20 -11.76 -24.98
CA PRO A 111 -4.30 -12.20 -24.14
C PRO A 111 -3.99 -11.89 -22.67
N ASP A 112 -5.03 -11.48 -21.93
CA ASP A 112 -4.91 -11.24 -20.49
C ASP A 112 -4.31 -12.46 -19.77
N PRO A 113 -3.43 -12.26 -18.77
CA PRO A 113 -2.90 -13.37 -17.97
C PRO A 113 -4.03 -14.21 -17.37
N GLU A 114 -4.02 -15.52 -17.63
CA GLU A 114 -5.08 -16.47 -17.20
C GLU A 114 -5.41 -16.38 -15.70
N VAL A 115 -4.44 -15.99 -14.87
CA VAL A 115 -4.60 -15.75 -13.43
C VAL A 115 -5.60 -14.63 -13.08
N LEU A 116 -5.87 -13.70 -14.00
CA LEU A 116 -6.87 -12.64 -13.87
C LEU A 116 -8.27 -13.08 -14.33
N SER A 117 -8.43 -14.28 -14.89
CA SER A 117 -9.74 -14.77 -15.31
C SER A 117 -10.76 -14.76 -14.16
N ASN A 118 -11.96 -14.25 -14.44
CA ASN A 118 -13.06 -14.10 -13.47
C ASN A 118 -12.73 -13.23 -12.23
N THR A 119 -11.62 -12.47 -12.21
CA THR A 119 -11.40 -11.45 -11.16
C THR A 119 -12.55 -10.43 -11.15
N LEU A 120 -12.79 -9.78 -10.02
CA LEU A 120 -13.67 -8.60 -9.94
C LEU A 120 -12.85 -7.31 -9.82
N GLY A 121 -11.73 -7.37 -9.12
CA GLY A 121 -10.98 -6.20 -8.67
C GLY A 121 -9.70 -5.87 -9.43
N LEU A 122 -9.20 -6.74 -10.31
CA LEU A 122 -7.97 -6.52 -11.10
C LEU A 122 -8.16 -6.73 -12.61
N ASP A 123 -9.40 -6.69 -13.10
CA ASP A 123 -9.73 -6.80 -14.52
C ASP A 123 -9.12 -5.64 -15.31
N LEU A 124 -8.65 -5.88 -16.53
CA LEU A 124 -7.96 -4.86 -17.33
C LEU A 124 -8.91 -4.00 -18.16
N THR A 125 -10.12 -4.49 -18.43
CA THR A 125 -11.09 -3.88 -19.36
C THR A 125 -12.32 -3.28 -18.66
N THR A 126 -12.54 -3.66 -17.41
CA THR A 126 -13.69 -3.26 -16.60
C THR A 126 -13.30 -2.84 -15.19
N HIS A 127 -14.16 -2.04 -14.55
CA HIS A 127 -14.16 -1.82 -13.10
C HIS A 127 -15.53 -2.15 -12.51
N ALA A 128 -15.58 -2.43 -11.21
CA ALA A 128 -16.78 -2.88 -10.52
C ALA A 128 -17.12 -2.00 -9.31
N GLU A 129 -18.37 -1.52 -9.27
CA GLU A 129 -18.93 -0.71 -8.18
C GLU A 129 -19.94 -1.56 -7.38
N TYR A 130 -19.78 -1.62 -6.06
CA TYR A 130 -20.69 -2.29 -5.14
C TYR A 130 -22.01 -1.53 -5.02
N ILE A 131 -23.13 -2.26 -5.04
CA ILE A 131 -24.46 -1.68 -4.89
C ILE A 131 -25.03 -2.02 -3.52
N GLY A 132 -25.15 -1.01 -2.64
CA GLY A 132 -25.76 -1.15 -1.32
C GLY A 132 -27.25 -1.45 -1.36
N LEU A 133 -27.77 -2.12 -0.32
CA LEU A 133 -29.16 -2.62 -0.24
C LEU A 133 -30.26 -1.56 -0.43
N THR A 134 -29.97 -0.29 -0.16
CA THR A 134 -30.90 0.85 -0.31
C THR A 134 -30.80 1.57 -1.65
N ASP A 135 -29.88 1.16 -2.53
CA ASP A 135 -29.67 1.79 -3.82
C ASP A 135 -30.79 1.42 -4.82
N LEU A 136 -31.41 2.44 -5.40
CA LEU A 136 -32.49 2.31 -6.38
C LEU A 136 -32.07 1.51 -7.62
N ARG A 137 -30.77 1.46 -7.94
CA ARG A 137 -30.20 0.68 -9.04
C ARG A 137 -30.38 -0.83 -8.84
N LEU A 138 -30.56 -1.34 -7.61
CA LEU A 138 -30.91 -2.75 -7.36
C LEU A 138 -32.28 -3.09 -7.93
N SER A 139 -33.31 -2.34 -7.52
CA SER A 139 -34.73 -2.58 -7.81
C SER A 139 -35.11 -2.44 -9.30
N GLY A 140 -34.23 -1.85 -10.11
CA GLY A 140 -34.34 -1.85 -11.58
C GLY A 140 -34.17 -3.25 -12.19
N ALA A 141 -35.21 -4.09 -12.06
CA ALA A 141 -35.36 -5.37 -12.74
C ALA A 141 -36.31 -5.28 -13.97
N GLY A 142 -36.82 -4.09 -14.28
CA GLY A 142 -37.76 -3.86 -15.38
C GLY A 142 -37.40 -2.66 -16.26
N THR A 143 -37.26 -2.92 -17.55
CA THR A 143 -37.51 -2.00 -18.68
C THR A 143 -36.54 -0.89 -19.07
N SER A 144 -35.35 -0.77 -18.47
CA SER A 144 -34.22 -0.09 -19.15
C SER A 144 -32.91 -0.87 -19.03
N LYS A 145 -32.39 -1.32 -20.18
CA LYS A 145 -30.97 -1.67 -20.29
C LYS A 145 -30.20 -0.36 -20.35
N SER A 146 -29.42 -0.06 -19.31
CA SER A 146 -28.33 0.92 -19.45
C SER A 146 -27.26 0.26 -20.30
N GLU A 147 -26.93 0.83 -21.47
CA GLU A 147 -26.10 0.16 -22.48
C GLU A 147 -24.62 -0.03 -22.03
N SER A 148 -24.20 0.59 -20.92
CA SER A 148 -22.80 0.64 -20.46
C SER A 148 -22.50 -0.06 -19.14
N SER A 149 -23.46 -0.73 -18.51
CA SER A 149 -23.25 -1.38 -17.19
C SER A 149 -24.00 -2.70 -17.02
N ASN A 150 -23.28 -3.75 -16.61
CA ASN A 150 -23.81 -5.09 -16.38
C ASN A 150 -23.86 -5.41 -14.88
N LYS A 151 -24.98 -5.97 -14.39
CA LYS A 151 -25.08 -6.43 -13.00
C LYS A 151 -24.37 -7.77 -12.82
N ARG A 152 -23.31 -7.83 -12.01
CA ARG A 152 -22.63 -9.07 -11.60
C ARG A 152 -23.02 -9.42 -10.17
N ARG A 153 -23.72 -10.53 -9.98
CA ARG A 153 -24.01 -11.12 -8.67
C ARG A 153 -22.85 -12.02 -8.25
N LEU A 154 -22.44 -11.94 -6.98
CA LEU A 154 -21.33 -12.73 -6.44
C LEU A 154 -21.78 -13.81 -5.45
N ASP A 155 -22.89 -13.58 -4.76
CA ASP A 155 -23.61 -14.54 -3.92
C ASP A 155 -25.09 -14.12 -3.81
N ASP A 156 -25.85 -14.72 -2.90
CA ASP A 156 -27.30 -14.46 -2.75
C ASP A 156 -27.65 -13.00 -2.41
N LYS A 157 -26.71 -12.24 -1.84
CA LYS A 157 -26.96 -10.89 -1.29
C LYS A 157 -26.15 -9.79 -1.98
N THR A 158 -25.03 -10.13 -2.60
CA THR A 158 -24.03 -9.17 -3.07
C THR A 158 -24.09 -8.99 -4.58
N VAL A 159 -24.30 -7.75 -5.03
CA VAL A 159 -24.37 -7.37 -6.45
C VAL A 159 -23.47 -6.16 -6.71
N PHE A 160 -22.74 -6.20 -7.82
CA PHE A 160 -21.92 -5.11 -8.33
C PHE A 160 -22.46 -4.66 -9.70
N LEU A 161 -22.28 -3.38 -10.04
CA LEU A 161 -22.28 -2.93 -11.43
C LEU A 161 -20.88 -3.10 -11.99
N VAL A 162 -20.77 -3.73 -13.15
CA VAL A 162 -19.53 -3.84 -13.93
C VAL A 162 -19.63 -2.89 -15.09
N HIS A 163 -18.71 -1.94 -15.15
CA HIS A 163 -18.60 -0.90 -16.17
C HIS A 163 -17.43 -1.22 -17.09
N ALA A 164 -17.61 -1.07 -18.39
CA ALA A 164 -16.49 -1.08 -19.33
C ALA A 164 -15.65 0.19 -19.11
N ASP A 165 -14.32 0.06 -19.18
CA ASP A 165 -13.39 1.19 -19.15
C ASP A 165 -13.37 1.97 -20.48
N GLU A 166 -14.09 1.47 -21.49
CA GLU A 166 -14.11 1.96 -22.87
C GLU A 166 -14.86 3.30 -23.05
N LEU A 167 -14.11 4.40 -22.91
CA LEU A 167 -14.17 5.52 -23.85
C LEU A 167 -12.72 5.96 -24.13
N SER A 168 -12.31 5.85 -25.40
CA SER A 168 -10.91 5.68 -25.85
C SER A 168 -9.92 6.83 -25.59
N ALA A 169 -10.32 7.92 -24.94
CA ALA A 169 -9.44 9.04 -24.60
C ALA A 169 -8.59 8.80 -23.33
N SER A 170 -9.08 8.03 -22.36
CA SER A 170 -8.37 7.83 -21.08
C SER A 170 -7.29 6.74 -21.12
N GLU A 171 -7.48 5.73 -21.97
CA GLU A 171 -6.60 4.55 -22.01
C GLU A 171 -5.24 4.87 -22.66
N ALA A 172 -5.24 5.69 -23.71
CA ALA A 172 -3.99 6.20 -24.29
C ALA A 172 -3.17 7.00 -23.26
N GLN A 173 -3.83 7.80 -22.42
CA GLN A 173 -3.18 8.53 -21.34
C GLN A 173 -2.64 7.58 -20.26
N ARG A 174 -3.39 6.55 -19.86
CA ARG A 174 -2.93 5.52 -18.91
C ARG A 174 -1.68 4.78 -19.42
N ILE A 175 -1.67 4.42 -20.70
CA ILE A 175 -0.51 3.77 -21.35
C ILE A 175 0.69 4.72 -21.35
N ALA A 176 0.51 5.99 -21.74
CA ALA A 176 1.57 6.99 -21.72
C ALA A 176 2.11 7.25 -20.29
N ASP A 177 1.23 7.28 -19.29
CA ASP A 177 1.60 7.45 -17.88
C ASP A 177 2.42 6.26 -17.36
N VAL A 178 2.02 5.01 -17.65
CA VAL A 178 2.80 3.83 -17.19
C VAL A 178 4.10 3.64 -17.99
N ASP A 179 4.14 4.05 -19.26
CA ASP A 179 5.39 4.16 -20.02
C ASP A 179 6.34 5.21 -19.43
N ALA A 180 5.82 6.34 -18.92
CA ALA A 180 6.62 7.35 -18.23
C ALA A 180 7.14 6.86 -16.87
N VAL A 181 6.31 6.16 -16.09
CA VAL A 181 6.74 5.48 -14.83
C VAL A 181 7.90 4.51 -15.10
N GLU A 182 7.76 3.67 -16.13
CA GLU A 182 8.79 2.70 -16.51
C GLU A 182 10.04 3.39 -17.08
N ALA A 183 9.89 4.50 -17.81
CA ALA A 183 11.02 5.27 -18.31
C ALA A 183 11.88 5.89 -17.19
N ILE A 184 11.25 6.42 -16.13
CA ILE A 184 11.95 6.95 -14.95
C ILE A 184 12.69 5.83 -14.20
N ALA A 185 12.10 4.64 -14.11
CA ALA A 185 12.66 3.53 -13.34
C ALA A 185 13.77 2.73 -14.07
N ARG A 186 13.99 2.93 -15.37
CA ARG A 186 15.00 2.19 -16.15
C ARG A 186 16.43 2.59 -15.75
N PRO A 187 17.39 1.64 -15.70
CA PRO A 187 17.25 0.20 -16.00
C PRO A 187 16.75 -0.66 -14.82
N TRP A 188 16.42 -0.06 -13.68
CA TRP A 188 16.27 -0.73 -12.39
C TRP A 188 14.89 -1.32 -12.07
N GLY A 189 13.88 -1.12 -12.92
CA GLY A 189 12.49 -1.53 -12.65
C GLY A 189 12.34 -2.94 -12.05
N SER A 190 12.97 -3.96 -12.64
CA SER A 190 12.93 -5.33 -12.09
C SER A 190 13.57 -5.45 -10.71
N THR A 191 14.70 -4.78 -10.48
CA THR A 191 15.41 -4.78 -9.20
C THR A 191 14.60 -4.09 -8.11
N LEU A 192 13.86 -3.03 -8.45
CA LEU A 192 12.93 -2.36 -7.55
C LEU A 192 11.73 -3.26 -7.19
N VAL A 193 11.16 -3.99 -8.15
CA VAL A 193 10.12 -5.01 -7.87
C VAL A 193 10.66 -6.08 -6.91
N ASP A 194 11.86 -6.61 -7.16
CA ASP A 194 12.47 -7.64 -6.32
C ASP A 194 12.78 -7.11 -4.90
N LEU A 195 13.25 -5.86 -4.77
CA LEU A 195 13.45 -5.18 -3.47
C LEU A 195 12.14 -5.06 -2.69
N TYR A 196 11.06 -4.60 -3.33
CA TYR A 196 9.74 -4.48 -2.71
C TYR A 196 9.26 -5.83 -2.15
N PHE A 197 9.30 -6.89 -2.98
CA PHE A 197 8.83 -8.23 -2.58
C PHE A 197 9.74 -8.94 -1.58
N ARG A 198 10.98 -8.48 -1.42
CA ARG A 198 11.94 -9.00 -0.45
C ARG A 198 11.82 -8.34 0.92
N ILE A 199 11.55 -7.03 0.98
CA ILE A 199 11.70 -6.23 2.22
C ILE A 199 10.36 -5.76 2.79
N VAL A 200 9.44 -5.26 1.95
CA VAL A 200 8.20 -4.62 2.41
C VAL A 200 7.05 -5.61 2.46
N HIS A 201 6.83 -6.33 1.36
CA HIS A 201 5.74 -7.29 1.21
C HIS A 201 5.62 -8.35 2.33
N PRO A 202 6.71 -8.90 2.93
CA PRO A 202 6.57 -9.85 4.04
C PRO A 202 5.75 -9.34 5.23
N SER A 203 5.89 -8.06 5.58
CA SER A 203 5.21 -7.44 6.75
C SER A 203 4.06 -6.51 6.38
N PHE A 204 3.96 -6.15 5.10
CA PHE A 204 2.84 -5.40 4.53
C PHE A 204 2.34 -6.10 3.25
N PRO A 205 1.72 -7.30 3.37
CA PRO A 205 1.40 -8.20 2.25
C PRO A 205 0.12 -7.77 1.52
N ILE A 206 0.06 -6.50 1.11
CA ILE A 206 -1.13 -5.92 0.45
C ILE A 206 -1.21 -6.23 -1.05
N LEU A 207 -0.18 -6.81 -1.66
CA LEU A 207 -0.19 -7.27 -3.06
C LEU A 207 -0.29 -8.80 -3.14
N HIS A 208 -0.60 -9.33 -4.32
CA HIS A 208 -0.42 -10.75 -4.62
C HIS A 208 0.83 -10.98 -5.47
N LYS A 209 1.86 -11.61 -4.91
CA LYS A 209 3.19 -11.80 -5.53
C LYS A 209 3.13 -12.49 -6.89
N ASP A 210 2.55 -13.69 -6.99
CA ASP A 210 2.49 -14.41 -8.29
C ASP A 210 1.72 -13.65 -9.38
N VAL A 211 0.58 -13.01 -9.04
CA VAL A 211 -0.21 -12.18 -9.96
C VAL A 211 0.63 -11.00 -10.44
N PHE A 212 1.26 -10.26 -9.51
CA PHE A 212 2.09 -9.11 -9.84
C PHE A 212 3.27 -9.49 -10.74
N ILE A 213 4.05 -10.50 -10.36
CA ILE A 213 5.23 -10.94 -11.11
C ILE A 213 4.83 -11.49 -12.49
N THR A 214 3.71 -12.21 -12.59
CA THR A 214 3.16 -12.66 -13.88
C THR A 214 2.78 -11.49 -14.78
N LYS A 215 2.03 -10.50 -14.26
CA LYS A 215 1.67 -9.27 -14.99
C LYS A 215 2.91 -8.53 -15.47
N TYR A 216 3.89 -8.33 -14.58
CA TYR A 216 5.12 -7.57 -14.84
C TYR A 216 6.01 -8.23 -15.90
N ARG A 217 6.11 -9.56 -15.90
CA ARG A 217 6.83 -10.32 -16.94
C ARG A 217 6.13 -10.30 -18.31
N ALA A 218 4.81 -10.10 -18.35
CA ALA A 218 4.06 -10.01 -19.59
C ALA A 218 4.17 -8.60 -20.21
N SER A 219 3.79 -7.56 -19.45
CA SER A 219 3.97 -6.15 -19.80
C SER A 219 3.69 -5.24 -18.60
N HIS A 220 4.48 -4.17 -18.44
CA HIS A 220 4.17 -3.08 -17.50
C HIS A 220 2.86 -2.36 -17.86
N HIS A 221 2.40 -2.45 -19.12
CA HIS A 221 1.10 -1.93 -19.56
C HIS A 221 -0.11 -2.54 -18.85
N HIS A 222 0.04 -3.70 -18.19
CA HIS A 222 -1.04 -4.32 -17.39
C HIS A 222 -1.24 -3.68 -16.00
N PHE A 223 -0.48 -2.64 -15.64
CA PHE A 223 -0.58 -1.97 -14.34
C PHE A 223 -1.33 -0.63 -14.40
N ALA A 224 -2.02 -0.30 -13.31
CA ALA A 224 -2.34 1.08 -13.00
C ALA A 224 -1.02 1.85 -12.81
N PRO A 225 -0.82 3.03 -13.45
CA PRO A 225 0.43 3.77 -13.34
C PRO A 225 0.79 4.10 -11.89
N SER A 226 -0.21 4.46 -11.08
CA SER A 226 -0.03 4.78 -9.66
C SER A 226 0.53 3.61 -8.84
N LEU A 227 0.09 2.37 -9.11
CA LEU A 227 0.56 1.19 -8.41
C LEU A 227 2.03 0.88 -8.73
N LEU A 228 2.39 0.91 -10.02
CA LEU A 228 3.76 0.63 -10.43
C LEU A 228 4.72 1.70 -9.89
N ALA A 229 4.33 2.97 -9.96
CA ALA A 229 5.09 4.08 -9.39
C ALA A 229 5.21 3.96 -7.86
N ALA A 230 4.15 3.62 -7.14
CA ALA A 230 4.18 3.45 -5.69
C ALA A 230 5.07 2.28 -5.24
N VAL A 231 5.07 1.16 -5.97
CA VAL A 231 6.00 0.04 -5.73
C VAL A 231 7.45 0.48 -5.94
N TYR A 232 7.75 1.18 -7.03
CA TYR A 232 9.09 1.72 -7.30
C TYR A 232 9.54 2.74 -6.24
N LEU A 233 8.69 3.70 -5.84
CA LEU A 233 8.98 4.69 -4.79
C LEU A 233 9.32 4.04 -3.44
N ILE A 234 8.52 3.05 -3.04
CA ILE A 234 8.72 2.30 -1.80
C ILE A 234 9.95 1.37 -1.89
N ALA A 235 10.35 0.94 -3.08
CA ALA A 235 11.56 0.15 -3.30
C ALA A 235 12.86 0.98 -3.29
N LEU A 236 12.84 2.22 -3.82
CA LEU A 236 13.99 3.13 -3.81
C LEU A 236 14.49 3.44 -2.39
N ASP A 237 13.60 3.41 -1.40
CA ASP A 237 13.93 3.49 0.03
C ASP A 237 14.86 2.38 0.55
N TRP A 238 15.08 1.33 -0.25
CA TRP A 238 15.90 0.17 0.04
C TRP A 238 17.06 -0.03 -0.93
N GLN A 239 17.39 0.99 -1.74
CA GLN A 239 18.46 0.94 -2.76
C GLN A 239 19.81 0.42 -2.23
N LEU A 240 20.17 0.74 -0.97
CA LEU A 240 21.40 0.29 -0.31
C LEU A 240 21.45 -1.23 -0.04
N TYR A 241 20.32 -1.94 -0.16
CA TYR A 241 20.25 -3.39 0.00
C TYR A 241 20.43 -4.16 -1.32
N ASP A 242 20.60 -3.46 -2.45
CA ASP A 242 21.02 -4.07 -3.70
C ASP A 242 22.40 -3.53 -4.10
N THR A 243 23.32 -4.44 -4.40
CA THR A 243 24.72 -4.09 -4.65
C THR A 243 24.93 -3.31 -5.94
N CYS A 244 24.04 -3.44 -6.93
CA CYS A 244 24.15 -2.72 -8.20
C CYS A 244 23.60 -1.31 -8.05
N LEU A 245 22.39 -1.16 -7.51
CA LEU A 245 21.78 0.15 -7.18
C LEU A 245 22.69 1.00 -6.27
N ALA A 246 23.25 0.39 -5.22
CA ALA A 246 24.16 1.07 -4.30
C ALA A 246 25.51 1.49 -4.94
N SER A 247 25.90 0.90 -6.07
CA SER A 247 27.15 1.22 -6.77
C SER A 247 27.00 2.26 -7.88
N GLU A 248 25.78 2.50 -8.35
CA GLU A 248 25.47 3.34 -9.51
C GLU A 248 24.58 4.54 -9.12
N GLU A 249 24.96 5.28 -8.06
CA GLU A 249 24.17 6.41 -7.51
C GLU A 249 23.74 7.46 -8.57
N ASN A 250 24.58 7.70 -9.58
CA ASN A 250 24.29 8.64 -10.68
C ASN A 250 23.21 8.16 -11.68
N LEU A 251 22.80 6.89 -11.58
CA LEU A 251 21.77 6.26 -12.41
C LEU A 251 20.51 5.90 -11.60
N LEU A 252 20.38 6.45 -10.39
CA LEU A 252 19.18 6.26 -9.57
C LEU A 252 17.96 6.99 -10.20
N PRO A 253 16.78 6.35 -10.24
CA PRO A 253 15.54 6.97 -10.70
C PRO A 253 15.21 8.25 -9.92
N ASP A 254 14.70 9.27 -10.62
CA ASP A 254 14.21 10.50 -9.97
C ASP A 254 12.95 10.20 -9.14
N ALA A 255 13.17 10.02 -7.85
CA ALA A 255 12.12 9.75 -6.88
C ALA A 255 11.09 10.89 -6.77
N LYS A 256 11.46 12.14 -7.07
CA LYS A 256 10.53 13.29 -7.01
C LYS A 256 9.61 13.29 -8.23
N ALA A 257 10.16 13.17 -9.43
CA ALA A 257 9.36 13.05 -10.66
C ALA A 257 8.41 11.84 -10.60
N LEU A 258 8.88 10.73 -10.02
CA LEU A 258 8.08 9.52 -9.83
C LEU A 258 6.95 9.72 -8.79
N GLU A 259 7.19 10.48 -7.70
CA GLU A 259 6.18 10.82 -6.70
C GLU A 259 5.11 11.78 -7.26
N GLU A 260 5.52 12.81 -8.01
CA GLU A 260 4.62 13.70 -8.73
C GLU A 260 3.73 12.93 -9.72
N LEU A 261 4.31 11.98 -10.46
CA LEU A 261 3.59 11.12 -11.40
C LEU A 261 2.63 10.14 -10.68
N ALA A 262 3.04 9.56 -9.55
CA ALA A 262 2.19 8.68 -8.74
C ALA A 262 0.98 9.43 -8.15
N MET A 263 1.20 10.63 -7.60
CA MET A 263 0.15 11.47 -7.01
C MET A 263 -0.81 12.04 -8.08
N ARG A 264 -0.32 12.30 -9.31
CA ARG A 264 -1.19 12.65 -10.45
C ARG A 264 -2.05 11.47 -10.88
N THR A 265 -1.46 10.29 -11.02
CA THR A 265 -2.13 9.12 -11.60
C THR A 265 -3.12 8.47 -10.65
N ILE A 266 -2.85 8.45 -9.34
CA ILE A 266 -3.80 7.93 -8.35
C ILE A 266 -5.14 8.70 -8.35
N ALA A 267 -5.11 10.02 -8.57
CA ALA A 267 -6.32 10.84 -8.68
C ALA A 267 -7.14 10.57 -9.96
N ASN A 268 -6.53 9.96 -10.98
CA ASN A 268 -7.23 9.45 -12.16
C ASN A 268 -7.76 8.04 -11.90
N ASP A 269 -6.95 7.16 -11.31
CA ASP A 269 -7.30 5.78 -10.98
C ASP A 269 -8.45 5.68 -9.94
N MET A 270 -8.64 6.70 -9.10
CA MET A 270 -9.80 6.85 -8.21
C MET A 270 -11.14 7.05 -8.94
N ARG A 271 -11.13 7.45 -10.22
CA ARG A 271 -12.37 7.62 -11.01
C ARG A 271 -12.91 6.30 -11.55
N ARG A 272 -12.10 5.24 -11.52
CA ARG A 272 -12.43 3.87 -11.93
C ARG A 272 -11.78 2.91 -10.94
N PRO A 273 -12.26 2.88 -9.68
CA PRO A 273 -11.57 2.20 -8.60
C PRO A 273 -11.41 0.71 -8.89
N LYS A 274 -10.18 0.21 -8.67
CA LYS A 274 -9.78 -1.19 -8.72
C LYS A 274 -8.99 -1.52 -7.45
N LEU A 275 -8.73 -2.80 -7.18
CA LEU A 275 -7.88 -3.19 -6.05
C LEU A 275 -6.50 -2.53 -6.16
N SER A 276 -5.98 -2.37 -7.39
CA SER A 276 -4.74 -1.63 -7.66
C SER A 276 -4.77 -0.16 -7.21
N THR A 277 -5.92 0.50 -7.22
CA THR A 277 -6.09 1.86 -6.71
C THR A 277 -5.92 1.88 -5.18
N LEU A 278 -6.49 0.90 -4.48
CA LEU A 278 -6.35 0.78 -3.03
C LEU A 278 -4.93 0.34 -2.62
N GLU A 279 -4.35 -0.62 -3.34
CA GLU A 279 -2.95 -1.05 -3.21
C GLU A 279 -1.99 0.14 -3.35
N ALA A 280 -2.12 0.93 -4.43
CA ALA A 280 -1.28 2.10 -4.70
C ALA A 280 -1.42 3.17 -3.61
N GLY A 281 -2.66 3.55 -3.25
CA GLY A 281 -2.92 4.57 -2.24
C GLY A 281 -2.38 4.19 -0.86
N LEU A 282 -2.51 2.92 -0.46
CA LEU A 282 -1.93 2.42 0.79
C LEU A 282 -0.39 2.53 0.77
N LEU A 283 0.27 2.20 -0.34
CA LEU A 283 1.73 2.38 -0.47
C LEU A 283 2.15 3.87 -0.41
N LEU A 284 1.42 4.77 -1.08
CA LEU A 284 1.72 6.21 -1.07
C LEU A 284 1.61 6.83 0.34
N LEU A 285 0.66 6.35 1.16
CA LEU A 285 0.57 6.74 2.58
C LEU A 285 1.80 6.34 3.41
N HIS A 286 2.54 5.30 3.02
CA HIS A 286 3.82 4.96 3.65
C HIS A 286 4.97 5.83 3.16
N ARG A 287 4.95 6.30 1.89
CA ARG A 287 6.03 7.10 1.30
C ARG A 287 6.09 8.54 1.82
N SER A 288 4.92 9.18 1.99
CA SER A 288 4.77 10.63 2.23
C SER A 288 5.63 11.22 3.36
N ARG A 289 6.03 10.43 4.37
CA ARG A 289 6.86 10.95 5.49
C ARG A 289 8.33 11.16 5.11
N ARG A 290 8.93 10.36 4.20
CA ARG A 290 10.33 10.59 3.77
C ARG A 290 10.46 11.80 2.84
N ALA A 291 9.42 12.09 2.04
CA ALA A 291 9.32 13.33 1.24
C ALA A 291 9.27 14.62 2.10
N ALA A 292 8.91 14.54 3.38
CA ALA A 292 9.01 15.68 4.28
C ALA A 292 10.47 16.07 4.61
N GLN A 293 11.43 15.14 4.48
CA GLN A 293 12.86 15.43 4.65
C GLN A 293 13.45 16.19 3.45
N SER A 294 12.85 16.09 2.25
CA SER A 294 13.27 16.81 1.04
C SER A 294 12.60 18.20 0.89
N GLY A 295 12.09 18.78 1.98
CA GLY A 295 11.59 20.16 1.99
C GLY A 295 10.17 20.37 1.43
N LEU A 296 9.51 19.33 0.90
CA LEU A 296 8.10 19.36 0.48
C LEU A 296 7.12 19.20 1.67
N ALA A 297 7.54 19.60 2.86
CA ALA A 297 6.83 19.37 4.11
C ALA A 297 5.61 20.30 4.27
N ASN A 298 4.41 19.81 3.94
CA ASN A 298 3.13 20.24 4.53
C ASN A 298 1.93 19.41 4.00
N ASN A 299 1.76 18.15 4.43
CA ASN A 299 0.70 17.28 3.89
C ASN A 299 -0.02 16.37 4.92
N PHE A 300 -0.11 16.76 6.20
CA PHE A 300 -1.00 16.09 7.18
C PHE A 300 -2.46 16.06 6.70
N ALA A 301 -2.94 17.17 6.16
CA ALA A 301 -4.28 17.26 5.56
C ALA A 301 -4.42 16.28 4.39
N SER A 302 -3.45 16.27 3.47
CA SER A 302 -3.47 15.45 2.26
C SER A 302 -3.36 13.95 2.55
N ASN A 303 -2.59 13.52 3.55
CA ASN A 303 -2.57 12.11 3.99
C ASN A 303 -3.92 11.70 4.59
N ARG A 304 -4.57 12.56 5.39
CA ARG A 304 -5.92 12.28 5.89
C ARG A 304 -6.97 12.30 4.78
N MET A 305 -6.86 13.20 3.80
CA MET A 305 -7.72 13.24 2.61
C MET A 305 -7.55 11.97 1.78
N LEU A 306 -6.31 11.51 1.56
CA LEU A 306 -6.02 10.26 0.87
C LEU A 306 -6.62 9.06 1.63
N ILE A 307 -6.45 8.94 2.95
CA ILE A 307 -7.13 7.87 3.72
C ILE A 307 -8.66 7.96 3.54
N ALA A 308 -9.27 9.14 3.60
CA ALA A 308 -10.71 9.31 3.40
C ALA A 308 -11.17 8.89 1.99
N GLN A 309 -10.42 9.26 0.95
CA GLN A 309 -10.65 8.80 -0.42
C GLN A 309 -10.51 7.27 -0.54
N LEU A 310 -9.51 6.67 0.11
CA LEU A 310 -9.32 5.22 0.09
C LEU A 310 -10.40 4.46 0.88
N VAL A 311 -10.98 5.06 1.91
CA VAL A 311 -12.17 4.51 2.60
C VAL A 311 -13.40 4.55 1.67
N THR A 312 -13.60 5.62 0.90
CA THR A 312 -14.65 5.67 -0.13
C THR A 312 -14.41 4.62 -1.21
N VAL A 313 -13.21 4.56 -1.81
CA VAL A 313 -12.81 3.54 -2.80
C VAL A 313 -12.99 2.11 -2.25
N ALA A 314 -12.71 1.88 -0.96
CA ALA A 314 -12.93 0.60 -0.31
C ALA A 314 -14.41 0.28 -0.08
N GLN A 315 -15.27 1.29 0.10
CA GLN A 315 -16.73 1.13 0.13
C GLN A 315 -17.25 0.75 -1.27
N ASP A 316 -16.84 1.49 -2.30
CA ASP A 316 -17.19 1.24 -3.70
C ASP A 316 -16.71 -0.13 -4.19
N LEU A 317 -15.57 -0.62 -3.72
CA LEU A 317 -15.04 -1.95 -4.03
C LEU A 317 -15.62 -3.08 -3.16
N GLY A 318 -16.50 -2.77 -2.19
CA GLY A 318 -17.09 -3.73 -1.26
C GLY A 318 -16.10 -4.35 -0.26
N ILE A 319 -14.97 -3.70 0.01
CA ILE A 319 -13.87 -4.20 0.88
C ILE A 319 -14.29 -4.31 2.35
N HIS A 320 -15.31 -3.57 2.77
CA HIS A 320 -15.91 -3.60 4.11
C HIS A 320 -16.82 -4.81 4.37
N LEU A 321 -17.10 -5.63 3.35
CA LEU A 321 -18.00 -6.78 3.40
C LEU A 321 -17.24 -8.10 3.61
N ASP A 322 -17.93 -9.12 4.11
CA ASP A 322 -17.42 -10.49 4.04
C ASP A 322 -17.51 -11.03 2.61
N CYS A 323 -16.35 -11.31 2.00
CA CYS A 323 -16.23 -11.88 0.66
C CYS A 323 -16.01 -13.41 0.64
N SER A 324 -16.14 -14.10 1.79
CA SER A 324 -15.91 -15.55 1.92
C SER A 324 -16.72 -16.42 0.95
N SER A 325 -17.96 -16.01 0.68
CA SER A 325 -18.96 -16.65 -0.19
C SER A 325 -18.88 -16.27 -1.66
N TRP A 326 -18.13 -15.22 -2.02
CA TRP A 326 -18.21 -14.61 -3.34
C TRP A 326 -17.64 -15.51 -4.45
N SER A 327 -18.30 -15.52 -5.61
CA SER A 327 -17.90 -16.23 -6.82
C SER A 327 -16.73 -15.57 -7.58
N ILE A 328 -15.63 -15.31 -6.87
CA ILE A 328 -14.37 -14.73 -7.37
C ILE A 328 -13.18 -15.66 -7.04
N PRO A 329 -11.99 -15.47 -7.66
CA PRO A 329 -10.82 -16.28 -7.35
C PRO A 329 -10.45 -16.25 -5.86
N ARG A 330 -10.07 -17.42 -5.30
CA ARG A 330 -9.69 -17.52 -3.87
C ARG A 330 -8.53 -16.61 -3.49
N TRP A 331 -7.60 -16.37 -4.41
CA TRP A 331 -6.49 -15.43 -4.23
C TRP A 331 -6.98 -13.98 -4.05
N GLU A 332 -8.08 -13.60 -4.71
CA GLU A 332 -8.66 -12.26 -4.62
C GLU A 332 -9.40 -12.06 -3.29
N ILE A 333 -10.07 -13.09 -2.76
CA ILE A 333 -10.67 -13.07 -1.42
C ILE A 333 -9.60 -12.76 -0.36
N GLY A 334 -8.46 -13.46 -0.40
CA GLY A 334 -7.35 -13.22 0.52
C GLY A 334 -6.72 -11.84 0.35
N LEU A 335 -6.58 -11.37 -0.89
CA LEU A 335 -6.12 -10.01 -1.19
C LEU A 335 -7.05 -8.94 -0.59
N ARG A 336 -8.38 -9.09 -0.80
CA ARG A 336 -9.41 -8.17 -0.27
C ARG A 336 -9.38 -8.08 1.25
N ARG A 337 -9.28 -9.21 1.97
CA ARG A 337 -9.17 -9.23 3.44
C ARG A 337 -7.90 -8.52 3.93
N ARG A 338 -6.74 -8.76 3.30
CA ARG A 338 -5.48 -8.10 3.67
C ARG A 338 -5.53 -6.59 3.41
N LEU A 339 -6.09 -6.15 2.28
CA LEU A 339 -6.33 -4.73 1.98
C LEU A 339 -7.29 -4.07 2.99
N ALA A 340 -8.36 -4.76 3.36
CA ALA A 340 -9.31 -4.30 4.37
C ALA A 340 -8.63 -4.05 5.72
N TRP A 341 -7.90 -5.04 6.24
CA TRP A 341 -7.24 -4.91 7.54
C TRP A 341 -6.04 -3.95 7.54
N ALA A 342 -5.36 -3.79 6.40
CA ALA A 342 -4.36 -2.73 6.22
C ALA A 342 -5.00 -1.34 6.30
N LEU A 343 -6.10 -1.10 5.58
CA LEU A 343 -6.84 0.16 5.61
C LEU A 343 -7.45 0.45 6.99
N TYR A 344 -8.01 -0.57 7.65
CA TYR A 344 -8.49 -0.48 9.04
C TYR A 344 -7.39 0.03 9.98
N THR A 345 -6.22 -0.58 9.90
CA THR A 345 -5.05 -0.21 10.71
C THR A 345 -4.64 1.24 10.45
N GLN A 346 -4.61 1.68 9.18
CA GLN A 346 -4.31 3.07 8.82
C GLN A 346 -5.34 4.07 9.36
N ASP A 347 -6.65 3.78 9.29
CA ASP A 347 -7.69 4.66 9.82
C ASP A 347 -7.65 4.75 11.36
N ARG A 348 -7.43 3.64 12.07
CA ARG A 348 -7.34 3.64 13.54
C ARG A 348 -6.14 4.46 14.04
N TRP A 349 -4.95 4.23 13.48
CA TRP A 349 -3.77 5.01 13.82
C TRP A 349 -3.89 6.47 13.38
N GLY A 350 -4.32 6.72 12.14
CA GLY A 350 -4.52 8.08 11.62
C GLY A 350 -5.52 8.91 12.44
N SER A 351 -6.58 8.28 12.95
CA SER A 351 -7.56 8.93 13.82
C SER A 351 -6.99 9.28 15.19
N TYR A 352 -6.17 8.40 15.77
CA TYR A 352 -5.47 8.70 17.04
C TYR A 352 -4.54 9.90 16.89
N ILE A 353 -3.62 9.80 15.93
CA ILE A 353 -2.54 10.74 15.66
C ILE A 353 -3.06 12.15 15.39
N ASN A 354 -4.12 12.25 14.56
CA ASN A 354 -4.68 13.53 14.18
C ASN A 354 -5.72 14.05 15.19
N GLY A 355 -6.12 13.26 16.20
CA GLY A 355 -7.24 13.59 17.08
C GLY A 355 -8.53 13.81 16.29
N ARG A 356 -8.96 12.82 15.51
CA ARG A 356 -10.15 12.88 14.64
C ARG A 356 -11.00 11.60 14.81
N PRO A 357 -12.30 11.63 14.47
CA PRO A 357 -13.12 10.43 14.40
C PRO A 357 -12.62 9.47 13.30
N PHE A 358 -12.87 8.17 13.52
CA PHE A 358 -12.69 7.12 12.51
C PHE A 358 -13.50 7.40 11.26
N LEU A 359 -12.93 7.05 10.10
CA LEU A 359 -13.59 7.08 8.81
C LEU A 359 -14.36 5.77 8.56
N ILE A 360 -13.85 4.65 9.06
CA ILE A 360 -14.50 3.33 9.00
C ILE A 360 -15.44 3.17 10.20
N HIS A 361 -16.75 3.23 9.91
CA HIS A 361 -17.81 3.00 10.88
C HIS A 361 -17.88 1.51 11.27
N GLN A 362 -17.71 1.22 12.56
CA GLN A 362 -17.54 -0.15 13.06
C GLN A 362 -18.74 -1.09 12.84
N PRO A 363 -20.02 -0.65 12.94
CA PRO A 363 -21.19 -1.48 12.61
C PRO A 363 -21.25 -1.95 11.15
N ASP A 364 -20.66 -1.20 10.22
CA ASP A 364 -20.65 -1.52 8.78
C ASP A 364 -19.40 -2.33 8.37
N TRP A 365 -18.57 -2.73 9.34
CA TRP A 365 -17.36 -3.51 9.12
C TRP A 365 -17.62 -5.01 9.32
N ALA A 366 -18.01 -5.70 8.25
CA ALA A 366 -18.33 -7.13 8.26
C ALA A 366 -17.13 -8.03 7.93
N VAL A 367 -15.93 -7.47 7.77
CA VAL A 367 -14.73 -8.19 7.31
C VAL A 367 -14.25 -9.19 8.37
N VAL A 368 -14.12 -10.45 7.99
CA VAL A 368 -13.55 -11.52 8.83
C VAL A 368 -12.02 -11.39 8.96
N SER A 369 -11.48 -11.87 10.08
CA SER A 369 -10.03 -11.90 10.32
C SER A 369 -9.29 -12.69 9.23
N CYS A 370 -8.08 -12.23 8.88
CA CYS A 370 -7.19 -12.96 7.99
C CYS A 370 -6.78 -14.33 8.56
N THR A 371 -6.57 -15.28 7.66
CA THR A 371 -6.12 -16.65 7.89
C THR A 371 -4.84 -16.93 7.09
N GLN A 372 -4.11 -18.00 7.40
CA GLN A 372 -2.90 -18.38 6.64
C GLN A 372 -3.19 -18.60 5.15
N ALA A 373 -4.39 -19.07 4.79
CA ALA A 373 -4.80 -19.25 3.40
C ALA A 373 -4.94 -17.93 2.61
N ASP A 374 -5.04 -16.79 3.31
CA ASP A 374 -5.10 -15.46 2.69
C ASP A 374 -3.70 -14.95 2.29
N TYR A 375 -2.61 -15.64 2.65
CA TYR A 375 -1.25 -15.32 2.21
C TYR A 375 -0.53 -16.50 1.55
N PRO A 376 -0.63 -16.65 0.21
CA PRO A 376 -0.08 -17.79 -0.52
C PRO A 376 1.43 -18.03 -0.38
N ASP A 377 2.22 -16.98 -0.10
CA ASP A 377 3.68 -17.08 0.06
C ASP A 377 4.11 -17.82 1.35
N LEU A 378 3.16 -18.13 2.26
CA LEU A 378 3.39 -19.00 3.41
C LEU A 378 3.61 -20.48 3.01
N HIS A 379 3.21 -20.88 1.80
CA HIS A 379 3.39 -22.25 1.33
C HIS A 379 4.75 -22.42 0.63
N PRO A 380 5.66 -23.27 1.16
CA PRO A 380 7.05 -23.33 0.70
C PRO A 380 7.16 -23.90 -0.72
N ARG A 381 7.86 -23.18 -1.60
CA ARG A 381 8.13 -23.62 -2.99
C ARG A 381 9.58 -24.00 -3.30
N ALA A 382 10.57 -23.66 -2.46
CA ALA A 382 11.94 -24.22 -2.51
C ALA A 382 12.88 -23.80 -1.35
N ASN A 383 12.78 -22.57 -0.83
CA ASN A 383 13.86 -21.94 -0.06
C ASN A 383 13.52 -21.70 1.42
N GLY A 384 14.19 -22.42 2.33
CA GLY A 384 13.87 -22.42 3.77
C GLY A 384 14.14 -21.12 4.54
N GLN A 385 15.19 -20.35 4.21
CA GLN A 385 15.53 -19.12 4.96
C GLN A 385 14.53 -17.98 4.69
N HIS A 386 14.20 -17.72 3.42
CA HIS A 386 13.22 -16.69 3.05
C HIS A 386 11.81 -16.99 3.63
N GLN A 387 11.48 -18.26 3.86
CA GLN A 387 10.23 -18.67 4.48
C GLN A 387 10.07 -18.15 5.92
N THR A 388 11.16 -18.08 6.69
CA THR A 388 11.14 -17.57 8.07
C THR A 388 10.75 -16.09 8.09
N ALA A 389 11.41 -15.26 7.27
CA ALA A 389 11.11 -13.83 7.17
C ALA A 389 9.67 -13.55 6.71
N ILE A 390 9.16 -14.33 5.74
CA ILE A 390 7.75 -14.25 5.29
C ILE A 390 6.79 -14.61 6.43
N SER A 391 7.06 -15.68 7.18
CA SER A 391 6.19 -16.15 8.27
C SER A 391 6.18 -15.19 9.47
N VAL A 392 7.35 -14.65 9.83
CA VAL A 392 7.48 -13.61 10.87
C VAL A 392 6.77 -12.33 10.45
N GLY A 393 6.97 -11.88 9.21
CA GLY A 393 6.31 -10.69 8.68
C GLY A 393 4.78 -10.82 8.65
N TRP A 394 4.27 -11.99 8.26
CA TRP A 394 2.84 -12.30 8.29
C TRP A 394 2.25 -12.18 9.70
N GLU A 395 2.90 -12.80 10.69
CA GLU A 395 2.47 -12.66 12.08
C GLU A 395 2.54 -11.21 12.54
N VAL A 396 3.61 -10.46 12.22
CA VAL A 396 3.70 -9.01 12.52
C VAL A 396 2.50 -8.25 11.93
N PHE A 397 2.08 -8.54 10.70
CA PHE A 397 0.88 -7.94 10.09
C PHE A 397 -0.39 -8.25 10.90
N LEU A 398 -0.62 -9.51 11.28
CA LEU A 398 -1.78 -9.89 12.11
C LEU A 398 -1.75 -9.23 13.50
N ARG A 399 -0.58 -9.20 14.15
CA ARG A 399 -0.40 -8.58 15.48
C ARG A 399 -0.60 -7.06 15.45
N GLN A 400 -0.23 -6.37 14.36
CA GLN A 400 -0.55 -4.95 14.16
C GLN A 400 -2.06 -4.70 14.07
N VAL A 401 -2.81 -5.59 13.43
CA VAL A 401 -4.28 -5.50 13.34
C VAL A 401 -4.94 -5.66 14.71
N GLU A 402 -4.50 -6.63 15.51
CA GLU A 402 -4.97 -6.84 16.89
C GLU A 402 -4.71 -5.60 17.77
N LEU A 403 -3.53 -4.97 17.67
CA LEU A 403 -3.24 -3.71 18.34
C LEU A 403 -4.14 -2.56 17.87
N ALA A 404 -4.43 -2.45 16.57
CA ALA A 404 -5.33 -1.44 16.03
C ALA A 404 -6.79 -1.62 16.50
N GLN A 405 -7.23 -2.86 16.69
CA GLN A 405 -8.54 -3.18 17.29
C GLN A 405 -8.58 -2.78 18.78
N MET A 406 -7.54 -3.08 19.56
CA MET A 406 -7.46 -2.64 20.97
C MET A 406 -7.41 -1.11 21.09
N LEU A 407 -6.68 -0.44 20.20
CA LEU A 407 -6.70 1.02 20.08
C LEU A 407 -8.11 1.54 19.75
N SER A 408 -8.85 0.88 18.86
CA SER A 408 -10.23 1.24 18.51
C SER A 408 -11.15 1.29 19.72
N GLU A 409 -11.01 0.35 20.65
CA GLU A 409 -11.78 0.31 21.90
C GLU A 409 -11.40 1.46 22.84
N ILE A 410 -10.10 1.66 23.09
CA ILE A 410 -9.58 2.76 23.93
C ILE A 410 -10.10 4.12 23.44
N LEU A 411 -10.03 4.37 22.12
CA LEU A 411 -10.44 5.65 21.56
C LEU A 411 -11.95 5.86 21.60
N THR A 412 -12.73 4.80 21.36
CA THR A 412 -14.20 4.86 21.49
C THR A 412 -14.61 5.20 22.91
N THR A 413 -13.97 4.57 23.90
CA THR A 413 -14.29 4.74 25.33
C THR A 413 -13.76 6.04 25.92
N PHE A 414 -12.52 6.43 25.61
CA PHE A 414 -11.81 7.52 26.30
C PHE A 414 -11.56 8.79 25.48
N TYR A 415 -11.74 8.75 24.15
CA TYR A 415 -11.41 9.87 23.25
C TYR A 415 -12.59 10.33 22.38
N SER A 416 -13.72 9.62 22.38
CA SER A 416 -14.89 10.00 21.57
C SER A 416 -15.53 11.32 22.06
N ALA A 417 -15.99 12.14 21.12
CA ALA A 417 -16.57 13.45 21.43
C ALA A 417 -17.84 13.34 22.30
N THR A 418 -18.60 12.25 22.15
CA THR A 418 -19.79 11.94 22.96
C THR A 418 -19.45 11.55 24.40
N ALA A 419 -18.30 10.91 24.62
CA ALA A 419 -17.80 10.56 25.95
C ALA A 419 -17.18 11.76 26.67
N CYS A 420 -16.41 12.57 25.94
CA CYS A 420 -15.62 13.70 26.48
C CYS A 420 -16.38 15.04 26.57
N ARG A 421 -17.57 15.19 25.96
CA ARG A 421 -18.35 16.43 26.08
C ARG A 421 -18.85 16.65 27.51
N ARG A 422 -19.20 17.90 27.85
CA ARG A 422 -19.90 18.23 29.09
C ARG A 422 -21.23 17.46 29.18
N GLY A 423 -21.50 16.81 30.31
CA GLY A 423 -22.60 15.87 30.47
C GLY A 423 -22.49 14.60 29.62
N GLY A 424 -21.31 14.30 29.06
CA GLY A 424 -20.99 13.03 28.41
C GLY A 424 -20.73 11.91 29.42
N THR A 425 -20.55 10.67 28.93
CA THR A 425 -20.39 9.50 29.82
C THR A 425 -19.18 9.60 30.73
N LEU A 426 -18.04 10.10 30.26
CA LEU A 426 -16.86 10.26 31.11
C LEU A 426 -17.03 11.43 32.07
N ASP A 427 -17.61 12.55 31.63
CA ASP A 427 -17.84 13.75 32.47
C ASP A 427 -18.71 13.44 33.69
N GLN A 428 -19.65 12.51 33.54
CA GLN A 428 -20.49 11.99 34.63
C GLN A 428 -19.77 10.96 35.54
N MET A 429 -18.66 10.37 35.09
CA MET A 429 -17.90 9.35 35.82
C MET A 429 -16.75 9.95 36.63
N SER A 430 -16.62 9.48 37.87
CA SER A 430 -15.43 9.69 38.69
C SER A 430 -14.18 9.07 38.06
N ILE A 431 -13.00 9.59 38.43
CA ILE A 431 -11.71 9.02 38.04
C ILE A 431 -11.57 7.54 38.44
N VAL A 432 -12.19 7.10 39.54
CA VAL A 432 -12.18 5.70 39.98
C VAL A 432 -12.94 4.80 39.01
N GLU A 433 -14.10 5.24 38.51
CA GLU A 433 -14.89 4.51 37.52
C GLU A 433 -14.17 4.49 36.16
N ARG A 434 -13.55 5.59 35.73
CA ARG A 434 -12.72 5.65 34.51
C ARG A 434 -11.54 4.68 34.58
N VAL A 435 -10.88 4.57 35.74
CA VAL A 435 -9.85 3.55 36.00
C VAL A 435 -10.46 2.12 36.01
N GLY A 436 -11.69 1.96 36.49
CA GLY A 436 -12.46 0.72 36.38
C GLY A 436 -12.64 0.25 34.94
N LEU A 437 -12.97 1.16 34.02
CA LEU A 437 -13.06 0.88 32.57
C LEU A 437 -11.69 0.57 31.94
N ALA A 438 -10.62 1.22 32.39
CA ALA A 438 -9.29 1.04 31.82
C ALA A 438 -8.61 -0.27 32.26
N LYS A 439 -8.88 -0.76 33.47
CA LYS A 439 -8.31 -2.01 34.02
C LYS A 439 -8.41 -3.22 33.09
N PRO A 440 -9.60 -3.63 32.58
CA PRO A 440 -9.70 -4.78 31.69
C PRO A 440 -8.96 -4.57 30.36
N MET A 441 -8.93 -3.35 29.82
CA MET A 441 -8.16 -3.04 28.61
C MET A 441 -6.66 -3.20 28.86
N GLY A 442 -6.14 -2.63 29.96
CA GLY A 442 -4.73 -2.73 30.34
C GLY A 442 -4.28 -4.17 30.65
N LEU A 443 -5.15 -4.98 31.26
CA LEU A 443 -4.91 -6.41 31.44
C LEU A 443 -4.81 -7.14 30.09
N ARG A 444 -5.79 -6.94 29.19
CA ARG A 444 -5.79 -7.59 27.87
C ARG A 444 -4.57 -7.23 27.02
N ILE A 445 -4.13 -5.96 27.05
CA ILE A 445 -2.92 -5.51 26.35
C ILE A 445 -1.67 -6.22 26.89
N ARG A 446 -1.57 -6.37 28.22
CA ARG A 446 -0.47 -7.09 28.86
C ARG A 446 -0.50 -8.60 28.57
N GLU A 447 -1.68 -9.22 28.66
CA GLU A 447 -1.90 -10.63 28.35
C GLU A 447 -1.49 -10.95 26.91
N TRP A 448 -1.93 -10.10 25.97
CA TRP A 448 -1.54 -10.15 24.56
C TRP A 448 -0.01 -10.11 24.39
N TYR A 449 0.70 -9.21 25.08
CA TYR A 449 2.16 -9.14 25.03
C TYR A 449 2.83 -10.41 25.58
N THR A 450 2.34 -10.91 26.72
CA THR A 450 2.86 -12.16 27.31
C THR A 450 2.56 -13.41 26.49
N ALA A 451 1.58 -13.36 25.60
CA ALA A 451 1.22 -14.43 24.68
C ALA A 451 1.99 -14.38 23.34
N LEU A 452 2.83 -13.35 23.11
CA LEU A 452 3.63 -13.26 21.89
C LEU A 452 4.64 -14.42 21.80
N PRO A 453 4.68 -15.15 20.65
CA PRO A 453 5.71 -16.14 20.40
C PRO A 453 7.13 -15.57 20.49
N GLN A 454 8.09 -16.39 20.93
CA GLN A 454 9.49 -15.98 21.13
C GLN A 454 10.13 -15.32 19.89
N TYR A 455 9.72 -15.73 18.67
CA TYR A 455 10.23 -15.16 17.43
C TYR A 455 9.73 -13.74 17.12
N LEU A 456 8.69 -13.26 17.84
CA LEU A 456 8.17 -11.88 17.80
C LEU A 456 8.65 -11.03 18.99
N LEU A 457 9.57 -11.53 19.83
CA LEU A 457 10.19 -10.75 20.89
C LEU A 457 11.43 -10.01 20.36
N LEU A 458 11.65 -8.79 20.85
CA LEU A 458 12.74 -7.92 20.40
C LEU A 458 14.13 -8.54 20.61
N ASP A 459 14.30 -9.29 21.69
CA ASP A 459 15.56 -9.93 22.07
C ASP A 459 15.91 -11.17 21.23
N ASN A 460 15.03 -11.62 20.32
CA ASN A 460 15.31 -12.78 19.47
C ASN A 460 16.61 -12.55 18.68
N THR A 461 17.63 -13.37 18.95
CA THR A 461 18.96 -13.30 18.32
C THR A 461 19.06 -14.11 17.02
N ASN A 462 18.02 -14.87 16.68
CA ASN A 462 18.06 -15.84 15.58
C ASN A 462 17.97 -15.22 14.17
N THR A 463 17.90 -13.89 14.07
CA THR A 463 17.83 -13.11 12.82
C THR A 463 19.09 -12.26 12.58
N MET A 464 20.27 -12.72 13.02
CA MET A 464 21.52 -12.00 12.73
C MET A 464 21.70 -11.78 11.22
N ARG A 465 21.86 -10.51 10.82
CA ARG A 465 22.00 -10.03 9.43
C ARG A 465 20.74 -10.10 8.55
N GLU A 466 19.56 -10.30 9.13
CA GLU A 466 18.27 -10.18 8.42
C GLU A 466 17.47 -8.98 8.95
N LEU A 467 16.66 -8.35 8.10
CA LEU A 467 15.81 -7.22 8.49
C LEU A 467 14.65 -7.69 9.34
N CYS A 468 14.41 -7.04 10.48
CA CYS A 468 13.48 -7.53 11.49
C CYS A 468 12.46 -6.45 11.88
N THR A 469 11.26 -6.57 11.31
CA THR A 469 10.13 -5.63 11.45
C THR A 469 9.42 -5.71 12.81
N VAL A 470 9.88 -6.58 13.72
CA VAL A 470 9.37 -6.74 15.09
C VAL A 470 9.47 -5.41 15.87
N GLY A 471 10.47 -4.56 15.58
CA GLY A 471 10.56 -3.22 16.18
C GLY A 471 9.28 -2.38 15.98
N ALA A 472 8.69 -2.41 14.79
CA ALA A 472 7.45 -1.69 14.50
C ALA A 472 6.25 -2.24 15.29
N LEU A 473 6.25 -3.54 15.62
CA LEU A 473 5.20 -4.15 16.44
C LEU A 473 5.29 -3.73 17.91
N HIS A 474 6.51 -3.73 18.47
CA HIS A 474 6.73 -3.33 19.87
C HIS A 474 6.49 -1.84 20.08
N LEU A 475 6.87 -0.99 19.11
CA LEU A 475 6.52 0.43 19.12
C LEU A 475 5.00 0.67 19.10
N ALA A 476 4.27 -0.09 18.27
CA ALA A 476 2.81 -0.01 18.24
C ALA A 476 2.19 -0.43 19.58
N TYR A 477 2.70 -1.51 20.21
CA TYR A 477 2.29 -1.93 21.55
C TYR A 477 2.50 -0.84 22.60
N VAL A 478 3.70 -0.24 22.65
CA VAL A 478 4.03 0.88 23.54
C VAL A 478 3.06 2.05 23.33
N ALA A 479 2.75 2.40 22.09
CA ALA A 479 1.81 3.47 21.78
C ALA A 479 0.36 3.16 22.19
N VAL A 480 -0.10 1.90 22.12
CA VAL A 480 -1.42 1.49 22.62
C VAL A 480 -1.49 1.60 24.15
N GLU A 481 -0.46 1.16 24.87
CA GLU A 481 -0.38 1.38 26.32
C GLU A 481 -0.42 2.88 26.66
N ILE A 482 0.42 3.67 25.99
CA ILE A 482 0.49 5.11 26.20
C ILE A 482 -0.86 5.79 25.92
N ALA A 483 -1.61 5.39 24.90
CA ALA A 483 -2.95 5.92 24.64
C ALA A 483 -3.91 5.70 25.83
N LEU A 484 -3.89 4.50 26.44
CA LEU A 484 -4.71 4.20 27.61
C LEU A 484 -4.31 5.05 28.83
N TYR A 485 -3.02 5.13 29.15
CA TYR A 485 -2.57 5.90 30.32
C TYR A 485 -2.65 7.41 30.12
N ARG A 486 -2.47 7.90 28.89
CA ARG A 486 -2.65 9.32 28.52
C ARG A 486 -4.10 9.77 28.72
N ALA A 487 -5.09 8.92 28.47
CA ALA A 487 -6.48 9.19 28.84
C ALA A 487 -6.67 9.33 30.37
N LEU A 488 -6.12 8.41 31.16
CA LEU A 488 -6.26 8.43 32.61
C LEU A 488 -5.55 9.64 33.25
N VAL A 489 -4.34 9.98 32.80
CA VAL A 489 -3.60 11.14 33.30
C VAL A 489 -4.32 12.44 32.92
N ARG A 490 -4.92 12.55 31.72
CA ARG A 490 -5.79 13.68 31.32
C ARG A 490 -7.09 13.77 32.13
N ALA A 491 -7.55 12.68 32.72
CA ALA A 491 -8.77 12.63 33.52
C ALA A 491 -8.58 13.05 34.99
N MET A 492 -7.34 13.24 35.44
CA MET A 492 -7.05 13.68 36.82
C MET A 492 -7.44 15.14 37.04
N THR A 493 -8.05 15.41 38.20
CA THR A 493 -8.44 16.73 38.69
C THR A 493 -7.75 17.02 40.04
N PRO A 494 -7.77 18.29 40.52
CA PRO A 494 -7.30 18.62 41.88
C PRO A 494 -7.98 17.80 43.00
N ASP A 495 -9.20 17.31 42.77
CA ASP A 495 -9.97 16.50 43.73
C ASP A 495 -9.67 14.99 43.67
N THR A 496 -8.78 14.55 42.77
CA THR A 496 -8.39 13.13 42.67
C THR A 496 -7.75 12.66 43.99
N PRO A 497 -8.08 11.47 44.53
CA PRO A 497 -7.43 10.96 45.74
C PRO A 497 -5.91 10.85 45.54
N GLN A 498 -5.12 11.30 46.52
CA GLN A 498 -3.65 11.39 46.35
C GLN A 498 -3.03 10.02 46.02
N SER A 499 -3.42 8.96 46.72
CA SER A 499 -2.96 7.59 46.43
C SER A 499 -3.27 7.13 45.01
N LEU A 500 -4.36 7.60 44.39
CA LEU A 500 -4.69 7.30 43.00
C LEU A 500 -3.87 8.15 42.04
N ARG A 501 -3.61 9.43 42.35
CA ARG A 501 -2.67 10.27 41.58
C ARG A 501 -1.28 9.62 41.56
N ASP A 502 -0.75 9.25 42.71
CA ASP A 502 0.58 8.66 42.83
C ASP A 502 0.69 7.39 41.96
N VAL A 503 -0.31 6.50 42.02
CA VAL A 503 -0.37 5.29 41.17
C VAL A 503 -0.45 5.62 39.68
N LEU A 504 -1.30 6.57 39.26
CA LEU A 504 -1.44 6.95 37.84
C LEU A 504 -0.17 7.60 37.30
N VAL A 505 0.48 8.45 38.10
CA VAL A 505 1.73 9.15 37.75
C VAL A 505 2.88 8.15 37.65
N GLN A 506 3.08 7.30 38.66
CA GLN A 506 4.15 6.29 38.64
C GLN A 506 3.94 5.27 37.51
N THR A 507 2.69 4.87 37.23
CA THR A 507 2.40 4.00 36.07
C THR A 507 2.68 4.72 34.75
N GLY A 508 2.28 5.99 34.61
CA GLY A 508 2.60 6.80 33.42
C GLY A 508 4.10 6.96 33.21
N LYS A 509 4.86 7.23 34.28
CA LYS A 509 6.34 7.26 34.26
C LYS A 509 6.92 5.91 33.81
N ALA A 510 6.42 4.79 34.33
CA ALA A 510 6.87 3.46 33.96
C ALA A 510 6.62 3.13 32.47
N LYS A 511 5.51 3.62 31.88
CA LYS A 511 5.23 3.45 30.45
C LYS A 511 6.09 4.33 29.55
N VAL A 512 6.37 5.56 29.97
CA VAL A 512 7.40 6.40 29.34
C VAL A 512 8.76 5.70 29.38
N GLN A 513 9.17 5.21 30.54
CA GLN A 513 10.47 4.54 30.72
C GLN A 513 10.58 3.31 29.81
N ALA A 514 9.57 2.43 29.80
CA ALA A 514 9.54 1.28 28.92
C ALA A 514 9.60 1.67 27.42
N GLY A 515 8.99 2.78 27.03
CA GLY A 515 9.08 3.30 25.65
C GLY A 515 10.46 3.84 25.29
N VAL A 516 11.15 4.52 26.21
CA VAL A 516 12.53 4.98 26.02
C VAL A 516 13.50 3.79 26.01
N ASP A 517 13.38 2.86 26.97
CA ASP A 517 14.19 1.64 27.04
C ASP A 517 14.05 0.78 25.78
N PHE A 518 12.83 0.68 25.24
CA PHE A 518 12.56 0.04 23.95
C PHE A 518 13.35 0.69 22.80
N LEU A 519 13.36 2.02 22.70
CA LEU A 519 14.14 2.72 21.68
C LEU A 519 15.64 2.46 21.85
N CYS A 520 16.14 2.53 23.09
CA CYS A 520 17.53 2.18 23.43
C CYS A 520 17.89 0.74 23.02
N ALA A 521 16.97 -0.20 23.18
CA ALA A 521 17.14 -1.62 22.84
C ALA A 521 17.02 -1.94 21.33
N LEU A 522 16.65 -0.97 20.48
CA LEU A 522 16.64 -1.20 19.03
C LEU A 522 18.06 -1.51 18.52
N ARG A 523 18.16 -2.53 17.66
CA ARG A 523 19.41 -2.92 16.99
C ARG A 523 19.38 -2.46 15.52
N PRO A 524 20.52 -2.43 14.81
CA PRO A 524 20.56 -2.04 13.38
C PRO A 524 19.56 -2.81 12.51
N GLU A 525 19.35 -4.10 12.78
CA GLU A 525 18.38 -4.97 12.10
C GLU A 525 16.93 -4.53 12.31
N HIS A 526 16.63 -3.88 13.44
CA HIS A 526 15.31 -3.33 13.75
C HIS A 526 15.14 -1.95 13.11
N THR A 527 16.10 -1.04 13.33
CA THR A 527 16.03 0.33 12.81
C THR A 527 15.95 0.35 11.29
N ALA A 528 16.76 -0.47 10.62
CA ALA A 528 16.84 -0.50 9.17
C ALA A 528 15.84 -1.48 8.51
N SER A 529 14.75 -1.84 9.21
CA SER A 529 13.61 -2.62 8.69
C SER A 529 12.45 -1.73 8.24
N PHE A 530 11.41 -2.30 7.63
CA PHE A 530 10.23 -1.53 7.20
C PHE A 530 9.39 -1.04 8.41
N TRP A 531 9.25 0.29 8.53
CA TRP A 531 8.40 0.95 9.54
C TRP A 531 7.13 1.52 8.91
N GLY A 532 6.01 1.37 9.62
CA GLY A 532 4.72 1.89 9.16
C GLY A 532 4.63 3.43 9.15
N SER A 533 3.70 3.95 8.35
CA SER A 533 3.29 5.36 8.30
C SER A 533 2.90 5.95 9.67
N ALA A 534 2.59 5.12 10.67
CA ALA A 534 2.30 5.56 12.04
C ALA A 534 3.56 5.81 12.90
N ALA A 535 4.71 5.22 12.58
CA ALA A 535 5.84 5.05 13.51
C ALA A 535 6.36 6.33 14.19
N ALA A 536 6.68 7.40 13.45
CA ALA A 536 7.14 8.67 14.06
C ALA A 536 6.14 9.24 15.07
N TYR A 537 4.84 9.10 14.78
CA TYR A 537 3.80 9.59 15.67
C TYR A 537 3.63 8.68 16.89
N GLN A 538 3.82 7.36 16.74
CA GLN A 538 3.88 6.42 17.87
C GLN A 538 5.04 6.76 18.82
N VAL A 539 6.19 7.19 18.31
CA VAL A 539 7.30 7.71 19.13
C VAL A 539 6.96 9.08 19.73
N ALA A 540 6.35 9.98 18.96
CA ALA A 540 5.93 11.30 19.45
C ALA A 540 4.91 11.22 20.60
N GLU A 541 4.10 10.15 20.68
CA GLU A 541 3.18 9.91 21.79
C GLU A 541 3.90 9.62 23.12
N ILE A 542 5.13 9.07 23.09
CA ILE A 542 6.01 8.98 24.28
C ILE A 542 6.29 10.38 24.81
N GLY A 543 6.73 11.29 23.93
CA GLY A 543 6.93 12.71 24.25
C GLY A 543 5.64 13.41 24.69
N ALA A 544 4.50 13.07 24.09
CA ALA A 544 3.20 13.64 24.46
C ALA A 544 2.73 13.20 25.86
N LEU A 545 3.10 12.01 26.32
CA LEU A 545 2.86 11.57 27.70
C LEU A 545 3.85 12.18 28.69
N ILE A 546 5.14 12.32 28.33
CA ILE A 546 6.12 13.02 29.18
C ILE A 546 5.68 14.47 29.42
N ASN A 547 5.34 15.20 28.36
CA ASN A 547 4.87 16.58 28.46
C ASN A 547 3.60 16.69 29.32
N LEU A 548 2.64 15.76 29.14
CA LEU A 548 1.42 15.72 29.96
C LEU A 548 1.73 15.48 31.45
N LEU A 549 2.68 14.59 31.77
CA LEU A 549 3.10 14.32 33.15
C LEU A 549 3.83 15.51 33.77
N GLY A 550 4.62 16.25 32.98
CA GLY A 550 5.37 17.44 33.41
C GLY A 550 4.55 18.73 33.48
N SER A 551 3.38 18.79 32.85
CA SER A 551 2.51 19.97 32.80
C SER A 551 1.30 19.92 33.74
N ARG A 552 1.21 18.93 34.65
CA ARG A 552 0.11 18.83 35.63
C ARG A 552 0.16 19.99 36.63
N PRO A 553 -0.99 20.46 37.16
CA PRO A 553 -1.04 21.60 38.08
C PRO A 553 -0.36 21.33 39.43
N ASP A 554 -0.29 20.07 39.84
CA ASP A 554 0.24 19.58 41.13
C ASP A 554 1.66 18.98 41.03
N VAL A 555 2.33 19.12 39.88
CA VAL A 555 3.62 18.49 39.63
C VAL A 555 4.75 19.13 40.43
N ASP A 556 5.43 18.31 41.24
CA ASP A 556 6.56 18.73 42.07
C ASP A 556 7.82 19.03 41.24
N LYS A 557 8.91 19.38 41.91
CA LYS A 557 10.19 19.71 41.25
C LYS A 557 10.89 18.46 40.72
N GLU A 558 10.74 17.31 41.39
CA GLU A 558 11.41 16.06 41.05
C GLU A 558 10.80 15.45 39.77
N ASP A 559 9.48 15.35 39.71
CA ASP A 559 8.70 14.98 38.53
C ASP A 559 9.03 15.88 37.33
N LYS A 560 9.14 17.20 37.54
CA LYS A 560 9.56 18.14 36.48
C LYS A 560 10.96 17.81 35.97
N THR A 561 11.94 17.65 36.86
CA THR A 561 13.32 17.29 36.46
C THR A 561 13.38 15.93 35.76
N TRP A 562 12.60 14.95 36.21
CA TRP A 562 12.49 13.64 35.60
C TRP A 562 11.89 13.72 34.19
N CYS A 563 10.83 14.51 34.00
CA CYS A 563 10.22 14.71 32.69
C CYS A 563 11.19 15.41 31.71
N THR A 564 11.93 16.42 32.16
CA THR A 564 12.96 17.07 31.32
C THR A 564 14.04 16.08 30.90
N ALA A 565 14.61 15.31 31.84
CA ALA A 565 15.62 14.30 31.53
C ALA A 565 15.11 13.26 30.52
N ARG A 566 13.90 12.71 30.71
CA ARG A 566 13.31 11.75 29.76
C ARG A 566 12.98 12.35 28.40
N MET A 567 12.67 13.65 28.31
CA MET A 567 12.56 14.34 27.01
C MET A 567 13.93 14.46 26.32
N GLU A 568 15.00 14.72 27.07
CA GLU A 568 16.37 14.79 26.55
C GLU A 568 16.84 13.42 26.03
N ASP A 569 16.59 12.35 26.79
CA ASP A 569 16.89 10.97 26.36
C ASP A 569 16.12 10.59 25.08
N LEU A 570 14.81 10.90 25.02
CA LEU A 570 13.99 10.65 23.84
C LEU A 570 14.50 11.42 22.61
N GLN A 571 14.90 12.68 22.78
CA GLN A 571 15.51 13.48 21.71
C GLN A 571 16.88 12.93 21.30
N TRP A 572 17.66 12.40 22.23
CA TRP A 572 18.95 11.78 21.96
C TRP A 572 18.81 10.50 21.13
N GLU A 573 17.94 9.57 21.53
CA GLU A 573 17.68 8.35 20.76
C GLU A 573 17.10 8.65 19.36
N LEU A 574 16.22 9.66 19.25
CA LEU A 574 15.74 10.14 17.94
C LEU A 574 16.86 10.72 17.07
N ARG A 575 17.83 11.45 17.63
CA ARG A 575 19.01 11.94 16.87
C ARG A 575 19.93 10.81 16.44
N LEU A 576 20.12 9.79 17.27
CA LEU A 576 20.95 8.62 16.94
C LEU A 576 20.31 7.72 15.87
N ARG A 577 18.97 7.59 15.88
CA ARG A 577 18.25 6.53 15.12
C ARG A 577 17.38 7.04 13.98
N GLY A 578 16.93 8.30 14.00
CA GLY A 578 16.05 8.87 12.99
C GLY A 578 16.68 9.05 11.59
N SER A 579 17.99 8.84 11.47
CA SER A 579 18.68 8.70 10.18
C SER A 579 18.61 7.28 9.61
N ALA A 580 18.49 6.26 10.47
CA ALA A 580 18.45 4.85 10.11
C ALA A 580 17.03 4.24 10.07
N ALA A 581 16.09 4.83 10.82
CA ALA A 581 14.69 4.45 10.88
C ALA A 581 13.79 5.66 10.55
N SER A 582 12.66 5.42 9.87
CA SER A 582 11.75 6.48 9.42
C SER A 582 10.67 6.88 10.45
N PHE A 583 11.09 7.01 11.71
CA PHE A 583 10.30 7.48 12.85
C PHE A 583 10.95 8.68 13.53
#